data_AF-A0AAD4DX68-F1
#
_entry.id   AF-A0AAD4DX68-F1
#
_cell.length_a   1.000
_cell.length_b   1.000
_cell.length_c   1.000
_cell.angle_alpha   90.00
_cell.angle_beta   90.00
_cell.angle_gamma   90.00
#
_symmetry.space_group_name_H-M   'P 1'
#
loop_
_entity.id
_entity.type
_entity.pdbx_description
1 polymer ?
#
loop_
_entity_poly.entity_id
_entity_poly.type
_entity_poly.pdbx_seq_one_letter_code
_entity_poly.pdbx_strand_id
1 'polypeptide(L)'
;MAPPRWKSAEQLTWLQNEVPTYLQMQKEKKLVRFFELLYPKWFRSEKSPDHNDANIDQSSLDSDAAVNEIIAELDHENAIIPISDVKKQSNLDAELAEALKDPIKHRGKPARGTRDLKEVEVYSQLHYESKVKPLVSDNIRENKLALPDQRLCAVRHHTSECFAKESEDVKESTIIAGYISRFTQTAICTEGGGDDNCAPHVRHAEKHREKAAGAKGMAQDKDMGGPEGRESQLLEGRFKIGL
;
A
#
# COMPACT_ATOMS: atom_id res chain seq x y z
N MET A 1 11.68 1.76 35.97
CA MET A 1 12.01 3.15 35.59
C MET A 1 10.93 3.63 34.62
N ALA A 2 10.43 4.85 34.77
CA ALA A 2 9.42 5.37 33.84
C ALA A 2 10.08 5.73 32.50
N PRO A 3 9.44 5.44 31.35
CA PRO A 3 9.97 5.82 30.04
C PRO A 3 10.23 7.35 29.97
N PRO A 4 11.28 7.78 29.25
CA PRO A 4 11.53 9.19 29.00
C PRO A 4 10.29 9.83 28.37
N ARG A 5 9.85 10.97 28.91
CA ARG A 5 8.75 11.73 28.32
C ARG A 5 9.28 12.45 27.08
N TRP A 6 8.72 12.14 25.92
CA TRP A 6 9.12 12.75 24.65
C TRP A 6 8.66 14.21 24.46
N LYS A 7 8.01 14.82 25.47
CA LYS A 7 7.48 16.18 25.37
C LYS A 7 7.64 16.95 26.68
N SER A 8 8.00 18.23 26.58
CA SER A 8 7.97 19.16 27.71
C SER A 8 6.52 19.50 28.10
N ALA A 9 6.31 19.99 29.33
CA ALA A 9 4.98 20.43 29.78
C ALA A 9 4.43 21.59 28.95
N GLU A 10 5.33 22.46 28.46
CA GLU A 10 5.00 23.60 27.60
C GLU A 10 4.51 23.14 26.23
N GLN A 11 5.21 22.19 25.60
CA GLN A 11 4.80 21.56 24.35
C GLN A 11 3.42 20.89 24.46
N LEU A 12 3.16 20.23 25.60
CA LEU A 12 1.87 19.61 25.84
C LEU A 12 0.75 20.65 25.96
N THR A 13 1.01 21.74 26.69
CA THR A 13 0.06 22.84 26.89
C THR A 13 -0.23 23.55 25.57
N TRP A 14 0.81 23.79 24.76
CA TRP A 14 0.66 24.35 23.42
C TRP A 14 -0.20 23.46 22.52
N LEU A 15 0.06 22.15 22.51
CA LEU A 15 -0.72 21.21 21.69
C LEU A 15 -2.18 21.14 22.15
N GLN A 16 -2.43 21.21 23.46
CA GLN A 16 -3.77 21.27 24.02
C GLN A 16 -4.55 22.52 23.54
N ASN A 17 -3.86 23.66 23.38
CA ASN A 17 -4.48 24.89 22.87
C ASN A 17 -4.88 24.80 21.38
N GLU A 18 -4.23 23.94 20.59
CA GLU A 18 -4.57 23.74 19.16
C GLU A 18 -5.66 22.67 18.93
N VAL A 19 -6.06 21.92 19.98
CA VAL A 19 -7.11 20.88 19.90
C VAL A 19 -8.46 21.42 19.39
N PRO A 20 -8.98 22.58 19.84
CA PRO A 20 -10.24 23.12 19.32
C PRO A 20 -10.17 23.40 17.81
N THR A 21 -9.06 23.96 17.33
CA THR A 21 -8.81 24.23 15.90
C THR A 21 -8.82 22.94 15.10
N TYR A 22 -8.15 21.89 15.61
CA TYR A 22 -8.14 20.56 15.00
C TYR A 22 -9.56 20.01 14.85
N LEU A 23 -10.36 20.03 15.92
CA LEU A 23 -11.74 19.52 15.90
C LEU A 23 -12.62 20.29 14.91
N GLN A 24 -12.42 21.60 14.78
CA GLN A 24 -13.13 22.41 13.78
C GLN A 24 -12.73 22.01 12.35
N MET A 25 -11.43 21.93 12.05
CA MET A 25 -10.96 21.56 10.70
C MET A 25 -11.27 20.10 10.35
N GLN A 26 -11.36 19.21 11.34
CA GLN A 26 -11.84 17.84 11.17
C GLN A 26 -13.31 17.83 10.71
N LYS A 27 -14.19 18.61 11.36
CA LYS A 27 -15.60 18.75 10.94
C LYS A 27 -15.73 19.29 9.52
N GLU A 28 -14.86 20.22 9.14
CA GLU A 28 -14.80 20.78 7.79
C GLU A 28 -14.10 19.87 6.76
N LYS A 29 -13.56 18.71 7.17
CA LYS A 29 -12.77 17.79 6.34
C LYS A 29 -11.53 18.43 5.71
N LYS A 30 -10.91 19.39 6.40
CA LYS A 30 -9.71 20.14 5.96
C LYS A 30 -8.48 19.80 6.81
N LEU A 31 -8.30 18.53 7.18
CA LEU A 31 -7.19 18.09 8.04
C LEU A 31 -5.80 18.35 7.43
N VAL A 32 -5.65 18.22 6.11
CA VAL A 32 -4.36 18.48 5.44
C VAL A 32 -3.90 19.92 5.69
N ARG A 33 -4.80 20.89 5.50
CA ARG A 33 -4.52 22.31 5.76
C ARG A 33 -4.24 22.61 7.23
N PHE A 34 -4.87 21.89 8.15
CA PHE A 34 -4.56 22.02 9.57
C PHE A 34 -3.08 21.72 9.83
N PHE A 35 -2.56 20.61 9.31
CA PHE A 35 -1.17 20.22 9.51
C PHE A 35 -0.19 21.16 8.81
N GLU A 36 -0.51 21.63 7.60
CA GLU A 36 0.28 22.65 6.89
C GLU A 36 0.44 23.94 7.71
N LEU A 37 -0.59 24.34 8.45
CA LEU A 37 -0.53 25.52 9.33
C LEU A 37 0.12 25.21 10.69
N LEU A 38 -0.03 23.98 11.19
CA LEU A 38 0.49 23.56 12.49
C LEU A 38 2.01 23.41 12.47
N TYR A 39 2.57 22.77 11.42
CA TYR A 39 4.01 22.48 11.37
C TYR A 39 4.90 23.72 11.45
N PRO A 40 4.67 24.80 10.67
CA PRO A 40 5.49 26.00 10.78
C PRO A 40 5.39 26.64 12.17
N LYS A 41 4.22 26.62 12.81
CA LYS A 41 4.06 27.16 14.17
C LYS A 41 4.81 26.32 15.20
N TRP A 42 4.72 24.99 15.11
CA TRP A 42 5.42 24.06 15.98
C TRP A 42 6.93 24.29 15.92
N PHE A 43 7.51 24.28 14.71
CA PHE A 43 8.95 24.44 14.53
C PHE A 43 9.45 25.88 14.76
N ARG A 44 8.60 26.91 14.62
CA ARG A 44 8.95 28.29 15.01
C ARG A 44 8.96 28.48 16.53
N SER A 45 8.01 27.85 17.23
CA SER A 45 7.97 27.83 18.70
C SER A 45 9.15 27.06 19.29
N GLU A 46 9.69 26.08 18.55
CA GLU A 46 10.86 25.28 18.92
C GLU A 46 12.20 25.92 18.55
N LYS A 47 12.28 27.25 18.35
CA LYS A 47 13.57 27.94 18.47
C LYS A 47 14.05 27.83 19.94
N SER A 48 14.71 26.71 20.14
CA SER A 48 15.35 26.14 21.32
C SER A 48 15.77 27.16 22.37
N PRO A 49 15.24 27.08 23.61
CA PRO A 49 15.98 27.56 24.76
C PRO A 49 17.13 26.57 25.01
N ASP A 50 18.33 26.94 24.55
CA ASP A 50 19.61 26.39 24.95
C ASP A 50 19.72 24.86 25.03
N HIS A 51 19.78 24.19 23.87
CA HIS A 51 20.65 23.01 23.75
C HIS A 51 22.11 23.47 23.59
N ASN A 52 22.65 24.11 24.63
CA ASN A 52 24.05 24.51 24.75
C ASN A 52 24.95 23.35 25.18
N ASP A 53 24.84 22.18 24.55
CA ASP A 53 25.78 21.08 24.79
C ASP A 53 26.17 20.43 23.46
N ALA A 54 27.06 21.14 22.76
CA ALA A 54 28.12 20.66 21.86
C ALA A 54 28.16 21.41 20.52
N ASN A 55 28.86 22.54 20.55
CA ASN A 55 29.87 22.94 19.55
C ASN A 55 29.74 22.28 18.17
N ILE A 56 28.77 22.71 17.37
CA ILE A 56 28.80 22.56 15.92
C ILE A 56 28.96 23.97 15.36
N ASP A 57 30.17 24.22 14.88
CA ASP A 57 30.59 25.42 14.17
C ASP A 57 29.80 25.52 12.86
N GLN A 58 28.57 26.04 12.93
CA GLN A 58 27.76 26.37 11.77
C GLN A 58 27.82 27.88 11.56
N SER A 59 28.77 28.23 10.71
CA SER A 59 28.96 29.54 10.11
C SER A 59 27.65 30.16 9.62
N SER A 60 27.27 31.25 10.29
CA SER A 60 26.74 32.51 9.74
C SER A 60 26.11 32.44 8.34
N LEU A 61 24.79 32.41 8.30
CA LEU A 61 24.01 32.99 7.21
C LEU A 61 22.97 33.94 7.82
N ASP A 62 23.45 35.13 8.17
CA ASP A 62 22.62 36.33 8.30
C ASP A 62 21.96 36.60 6.95
N SER A 63 20.65 36.33 6.85
CA SER A 63 19.74 37.00 5.91
C SER A 63 18.29 36.77 6.33
N ASP A 64 17.91 37.26 7.51
CA ASP A 64 16.49 37.43 7.90
C ASP A 64 15.74 38.34 6.90
N ALA A 65 16.46 39.16 6.11
CA ALA A 65 15.89 39.93 5.01
C ALA A 65 15.46 39.06 3.81
N ALA A 66 16.24 38.04 3.44
CA ALA A 66 15.93 37.19 2.28
C ALA A 66 14.74 36.26 2.54
N VAL A 67 14.56 35.81 3.77
CA VAL A 67 13.42 34.95 4.15
C VAL A 67 12.12 35.77 4.20
N ASN A 68 12.18 37.03 4.62
CA ASN A 68 11.01 37.91 4.59
C ASN A 68 10.61 38.34 3.17
N GLU A 69 11.57 38.43 2.24
CA GLU A 69 11.30 38.66 0.81
C GLU A 69 10.55 37.48 0.18
N ILE A 70 10.95 36.23 0.47
CA ILE A 70 10.25 35.02 0.00
C ILE A 70 8.81 34.94 0.55
N ILE A 71 8.58 35.35 1.79
CA ILE A 71 7.24 35.37 2.39
C ILE A 71 6.37 36.46 1.74
N ALA A 72 6.93 37.63 1.45
CA ALA A 72 6.22 38.71 0.78
C ALA A 72 5.89 38.38 -0.70
N GLU A 73 6.77 37.64 -1.39
CA GLU A 73 6.52 37.15 -2.75
C GLU A 73 5.38 36.11 -2.80
N LEU A 74 5.32 35.21 -1.79
CA LEU A 74 4.23 34.24 -1.66
C LEU A 74 2.86 34.89 -1.37
N ASP A 75 2.84 36.03 -0.68
CA ASP A 75 1.60 36.78 -0.44
C ASP A 75 1.14 37.57 -1.68
N HIS A 76 2.06 37.98 -2.58
CA HIS A 76 1.72 38.68 -3.81
C HIS A 76 1.23 37.73 -4.93
N GLU A 77 1.70 36.48 -5.00
CA GLU A 77 1.17 35.50 -5.96
C GLU A 77 -0.20 34.93 -5.56
N ASN A 78 -0.58 35.02 -4.28
CA ASN A 78 -1.92 34.63 -3.81
C ASN A 78 -2.98 35.74 -3.95
N ALA A 79 -2.58 36.93 -4.42
CA ALA A 79 -3.51 37.99 -4.76
C ALA A 79 -4.18 37.71 -6.12
N ILE A 80 -5.36 37.08 -6.04
CA ILE A 80 -6.39 37.06 -7.08
C ILE A 80 -6.00 36.24 -8.33
N ILE A 81 -6.02 34.91 -8.19
CA ILE A 81 -6.45 34.08 -9.32
C ILE A 81 -7.98 34.20 -9.39
N PRO A 82 -8.57 34.76 -10.47
CA PRO A 82 -10.01 34.80 -10.64
C PRO A 82 -10.56 33.37 -10.63
N ILE A 83 -11.56 33.13 -9.77
CA ILE A 83 -12.23 31.83 -9.55
C ILE A 83 -12.96 31.30 -10.81
N SER A 84 -12.81 31.93 -11.98
CA SER A 84 -13.52 31.58 -13.20
C SER A 84 -12.93 30.40 -13.99
N ASP A 85 -11.71 29.93 -13.73
CA ASP A 85 -11.06 28.87 -14.53
C ASP A 85 -10.66 27.58 -13.78
N VAL A 86 -11.28 27.31 -12.61
CA VAL A 86 -11.06 26.06 -11.85
C VAL A 86 -11.64 24.81 -12.54
N LYS A 87 -12.30 24.96 -13.69
CA LYS A 87 -12.97 23.85 -14.38
C LYS A 87 -12.06 22.97 -15.26
N LYS A 88 -10.77 23.29 -15.38
CA LYS A 88 -9.81 22.52 -16.22
C LYS A 88 -8.72 21.77 -15.45
N GLN A 89 -8.43 22.11 -14.19
CA GLN A 89 -7.47 21.36 -13.37
C GLN A 89 -8.05 20.08 -12.76
N SER A 90 -9.38 19.93 -12.71
CA SER A 90 -10.03 18.72 -12.19
C SER A 90 -9.84 17.47 -13.06
N ASN A 91 -9.32 17.58 -14.29
CA ASN A 91 -9.10 16.42 -15.16
C ASN A 91 -7.76 15.72 -14.89
N LEU A 92 -6.70 16.44 -14.51
CA LEU A 92 -5.40 15.81 -14.18
C LEU A 92 -5.46 15.13 -12.80
N ASP A 93 -6.13 15.75 -11.83
CA ASP A 93 -6.39 15.11 -10.53
C ASP A 93 -7.37 13.95 -10.64
N ALA A 94 -8.33 13.99 -11.58
CA ALA A 94 -9.21 12.86 -11.85
C ALA A 94 -8.46 11.70 -12.49
N GLU A 95 -7.56 11.94 -13.45
CA GLU A 95 -6.76 10.90 -14.09
C GLU A 95 -5.76 10.25 -13.13
N LEU A 96 -5.09 11.05 -12.26
CA LEU A 96 -4.22 10.53 -11.20
C LEU A 96 -5.03 9.80 -10.11
N ALA A 97 -6.20 10.32 -9.72
CA ALA A 97 -7.09 9.68 -8.77
C ALA A 97 -7.76 8.41 -9.35
N GLU A 98 -7.99 8.32 -10.66
CA GLU A 98 -8.51 7.13 -11.34
C GLU A 98 -7.42 6.06 -11.46
N ALA A 99 -6.18 6.46 -11.78
CA ALA A 99 -5.01 5.59 -11.71
C ALA A 99 -4.74 5.05 -10.28
N LEU A 100 -5.10 5.79 -9.24
CA LEU A 100 -5.02 5.35 -7.82
C LEU A 100 -6.24 4.55 -7.34
N LYS A 101 -7.38 4.59 -8.03
CA LYS A 101 -8.62 3.87 -7.65
C LYS A 101 -8.63 2.40 -8.08
N ASP A 102 -7.98 2.06 -9.19
CA ASP A 102 -8.04 0.71 -9.73
C ASP A 102 -7.06 -0.35 -9.15
N PRO A 103 -5.90 -0.04 -8.53
CA PRO A 103 -5.07 -1.10 -7.94
C PRO A 103 -5.64 -1.70 -6.65
N ILE A 104 -6.72 -1.14 -6.07
CA ILE A 104 -7.24 -1.57 -4.76
C ILE A 104 -8.30 -2.69 -4.88
N LYS A 105 -8.89 -2.92 -6.06
CA LYS A 105 -9.96 -3.94 -6.22
C LYS A 105 -9.48 -5.38 -6.10
N HIS A 106 -8.16 -5.62 -6.17
CA HIS A 106 -7.56 -6.95 -5.98
C HIS A 106 -6.89 -7.15 -4.62
N ARG A 107 -7.09 -6.24 -3.64
CA ARG A 107 -6.64 -6.49 -2.26
C ARG A 107 -7.49 -7.58 -1.62
N GLY A 108 -7.09 -8.82 -1.89
CA GLY A 108 -7.44 -9.97 -1.08
C GLY A 108 -7.25 -9.67 0.41
N LYS A 109 -8.06 -10.33 1.23
CA LYS A 109 -8.07 -10.24 2.70
C LYS A 109 -6.65 -9.99 3.23
N PRO A 110 -6.46 -9.04 4.18
CA PRO A 110 -5.14 -8.72 4.71
C PRO A 110 -4.44 -10.03 5.07
N ALA A 111 -3.31 -10.29 4.42
CA ALA A 111 -2.57 -11.52 4.63
C ALA A 111 -2.31 -11.64 6.14
N ARG A 112 -2.79 -12.71 6.76
CA ARG A 112 -2.51 -13.00 8.18
C ARG A 112 -1.01 -13.16 8.33
N GLY A 113 -0.34 -12.10 8.75
CA GLY A 113 1.11 -12.04 8.92
C GLY A 113 1.57 -10.60 8.93
N THR A 114 1.89 -10.10 10.12
CA THR A 114 2.32 -8.73 10.47
C THR A 114 3.66 -8.30 9.85
N ARG A 115 4.17 -9.02 8.84
CA ARG A 115 5.45 -8.68 8.22
C ARG A 115 5.24 -7.61 7.16
N ASP A 116 6.15 -6.65 7.14
CA ASP A 116 6.26 -5.72 6.03
C ASP A 116 6.49 -6.49 4.72
N LEU A 117 5.77 -6.08 3.68
CA LEU A 117 5.98 -6.57 2.33
C LEU A 117 7.37 -6.14 1.86
N LYS A 118 8.11 -7.07 1.26
CA LYS A 118 9.39 -6.74 0.61
C LYS A 118 9.12 -5.98 -0.70
N GLU A 119 10.06 -5.15 -1.14
CA GLU A 119 9.96 -4.37 -2.37
C GLU A 119 9.61 -5.22 -3.60
N VAL A 120 10.24 -6.39 -3.74
CA VAL A 120 9.95 -7.35 -4.81
C VAL A 120 8.49 -7.85 -4.77
N GLU A 121 7.91 -7.99 -3.58
CA GLU A 121 6.51 -8.39 -3.42
C GLU A 121 5.57 -7.24 -3.82
N VAL A 122 5.90 -6.00 -3.45
CA VAL A 122 5.15 -4.80 -3.88
C VAL A 122 5.22 -4.62 -5.40
N TYR A 123 6.40 -4.79 -6.00
CA TYR A 123 6.59 -4.78 -7.45
C TYR A 123 5.71 -5.82 -8.13
N SER A 124 5.66 -7.05 -7.60
CA SER A 124 4.79 -8.08 -8.14
C SER A 124 3.33 -7.64 -8.12
N GLN A 125 2.84 -7.03 -7.03
CA GLN A 125 1.44 -6.59 -6.96
C GLN A 125 1.10 -5.53 -8.01
N LEU A 126 2.02 -4.62 -8.31
CA LEU A 126 1.81 -3.52 -9.26
C LEU A 126 1.98 -3.96 -10.73
N HIS A 127 2.91 -4.87 -11.01
CA HIS A 127 3.33 -5.20 -12.38
C HIS A 127 3.20 -6.67 -12.76
N TYR A 128 2.49 -7.49 -11.96
CA TYR A 128 2.34 -8.92 -12.24
C TYR A 128 1.73 -9.18 -13.62
N GLU A 129 0.56 -8.59 -13.88
CA GLU A 129 -0.22 -8.85 -15.09
C GLU A 129 0.52 -8.41 -16.37
N SER A 130 1.23 -7.29 -16.33
CA SER A 130 1.89 -6.71 -17.50
C SER A 130 3.30 -7.25 -17.77
N LYS A 131 4.10 -7.51 -16.72
CA LYS A 131 5.52 -7.85 -16.88
C LYS A 131 5.86 -9.28 -16.46
N VAL A 132 5.38 -9.73 -15.30
CA VAL A 132 5.79 -11.03 -14.73
C VAL A 132 5.01 -12.20 -15.32
N LYS A 133 3.69 -12.04 -15.49
CA LYS A 133 2.77 -13.10 -15.91
C LYS A 133 3.10 -13.69 -17.29
N PRO A 134 3.47 -12.91 -18.32
CA PRO A 134 3.87 -13.48 -19.61
C PRO A 134 5.05 -14.44 -19.47
N LEU A 135 6.11 -14.01 -18.77
CA LEU A 135 7.33 -14.79 -18.57
C LEU A 135 7.08 -16.06 -17.74
N VAL A 136 6.28 -15.95 -16.68
CA VAL A 136 5.90 -17.10 -15.86
C VAL A 136 5.05 -18.08 -16.66
N SER A 137 4.11 -17.59 -17.47
CA SER A 137 3.24 -18.45 -18.29
C SER A 137 4.04 -19.19 -19.35
N ASP A 138 4.99 -18.51 -19.99
CA ASP A 138 5.90 -19.12 -20.96
C ASP A 138 6.80 -20.18 -20.29
N ASN A 139 7.35 -19.87 -19.12
CA ASN A 139 8.18 -20.81 -18.36
C ASN A 139 7.41 -22.05 -17.88
N ILE A 140 6.16 -21.88 -17.42
CA ILE A 140 5.27 -22.99 -17.03
C ILE A 140 4.95 -23.87 -18.25
N ARG A 141 4.70 -23.26 -19.41
CA ARG A 141 4.43 -23.96 -20.67
C ARG A 141 5.66 -24.76 -21.15
N GLU A 142 6.83 -24.14 -21.11
CA GLU A 142 8.09 -24.74 -21.56
C GLU A 142 8.57 -25.88 -20.65
N ASN A 143 8.61 -25.64 -19.34
CA ASN A 143 9.11 -26.61 -18.36
C ASN A 143 8.04 -27.59 -17.84
N LYS A 144 6.80 -27.47 -18.34
CA LYS A 144 5.65 -28.31 -17.96
C LYS A 144 5.47 -28.40 -16.43
N LEU A 145 5.59 -27.27 -15.74
CA LEU A 145 5.51 -27.22 -14.27
C LEU A 145 4.09 -27.54 -13.80
N ALA A 146 3.87 -28.77 -13.36
CA ALA A 146 2.56 -29.25 -12.90
C ALA A 146 2.30 -28.89 -11.42
N LEU A 147 3.34 -28.91 -10.59
CA LEU A 147 3.19 -28.75 -9.14
C LEU A 147 3.05 -27.27 -8.73
N PRO A 148 2.12 -26.93 -7.81
CA PRO A 148 1.93 -25.57 -7.33
C PRO A 148 3.21 -24.92 -6.77
N ASP A 149 4.02 -25.67 -6.01
CA ASP A 149 5.25 -25.16 -5.41
C ASP A 149 6.31 -24.79 -6.46
N GLN A 150 6.40 -25.56 -7.54
CA GLN A 150 7.31 -25.27 -8.65
C GLN A 150 6.88 -23.99 -9.38
N ARG A 151 5.57 -23.82 -9.60
CA ARG A 151 5.03 -22.58 -10.19
C ARG A 151 5.32 -21.38 -9.30
N LEU A 152 5.18 -21.53 -7.99
CA LEU A 152 5.48 -20.46 -7.05
C LEU A 152 6.97 -20.08 -7.05
N CYS A 153 7.87 -21.07 -7.13
CA CYS A 153 9.30 -20.82 -7.30
C CYS A 153 9.60 -20.07 -8.61
N ALA A 154 8.97 -20.45 -9.72
CA ALA A 154 9.11 -19.76 -10.99
C ALA A 154 8.63 -18.30 -10.92
N VAL A 155 7.48 -18.05 -10.27
CA VAL A 155 6.97 -16.68 -10.04
C VAL A 155 7.99 -15.84 -9.26
N ARG A 156 8.51 -16.37 -8.15
CA ARG A 156 9.48 -15.64 -7.30
C ARG A 156 10.77 -15.34 -8.05
N HIS A 157 11.28 -16.30 -8.82
CA HIS A 157 12.48 -16.13 -9.64
C HIS A 157 12.28 -15.03 -10.68
N HIS A 158 11.26 -15.14 -11.52
CA HIS A 158 11.00 -14.18 -12.60
C HIS A 158 10.66 -12.78 -12.06
N THR A 159 9.93 -12.69 -10.94
CA THR A 159 9.66 -11.39 -10.31
C THR A 159 10.96 -10.72 -9.86
N SER A 160 11.86 -11.47 -9.21
CA SER A 160 13.15 -10.95 -8.76
C SER A 160 14.03 -10.52 -9.93
N GLU A 161 14.05 -11.29 -11.02
CA GLU A 161 14.81 -10.95 -12.23
C GLU A 161 14.26 -9.73 -12.95
N CYS A 162 12.94 -9.62 -13.09
CA CYS A 162 12.31 -8.43 -13.67
C CYS A 162 12.66 -7.20 -12.83
N PHE A 163 12.44 -7.27 -11.51
CA PHE A 163 12.73 -6.16 -10.60
C PHE A 163 14.20 -5.72 -10.66
N ALA A 164 15.14 -6.66 -10.75
CA ALA A 164 16.56 -6.33 -10.86
C ALA A 164 16.88 -5.53 -12.14
N LYS A 165 16.20 -5.82 -13.25
CA LYS A 165 16.40 -5.19 -14.57
C LYS A 165 15.62 -3.89 -14.76
N GLU A 166 14.70 -3.55 -13.86
CA GLU A 166 13.94 -2.30 -13.94
C GLU A 166 14.81 -1.06 -13.74
N SER A 167 14.32 0.06 -14.28
CA SER A 167 14.89 1.38 -14.02
C SER A 167 14.74 1.77 -12.55
N GLU A 168 15.61 2.67 -12.09
CA GLU A 168 15.60 3.16 -10.72
C GLU A 168 14.28 3.87 -10.37
N ASP A 169 13.72 4.64 -11.31
CA ASP A 169 12.42 5.33 -11.13
C ASP A 169 11.27 4.37 -10.76
N VAL A 170 11.25 3.17 -11.38
CA VAL A 170 10.23 2.16 -11.08
C VAL A 170 10.48 1.56 -9.70
N LYS A 171 11.75 1.33 -9.34
CA LYS A 171 12.12 0.84 -8.00
C LYS A 171 11.72 1.85 -6.93
N GLU A 172 12.03 3.13 -7.11
CA GLU A 172 11.60 4.20 -6.22
C GLU A 172 10.08 4.27 -6.07
N SER A 173 9.34 4.18 -7.19
CA SER A 173 7.87 4.13 -7.16
C SER A 173 7.35 2.94 -6.34
N THR A 174 7.96 1.76 -6.47
CA THR A 174 7.58 0.59 -5.67
C THR A 174 7.89 0.76 -4.19
N ILE A 175 8.99 1.42 -3.84
CA ILE A 175 9.36 1.74 -2.46
C ILE A 175 8.31 2.69 -1.86
N ILE A 176 7.97 3.77 -2.58
CA ILE A 176 6.93 4.74 -2.16
C ILE A 176 5.58 4.04 -1.98
N ALA A 177 5.18 3.19 -2.92
CA ALA A 177 3.95 2.40 -2.81
C ALA A 177 3.97 1.47 -1.58
N GLY A 178 5.13 0.87 -1.27
CA GLY A 178 5.34 0.08 -0.06
C GLY A 178 5.15 0.90 1.22
N TYR A 179 5.66 2.13 1.26
CA TYR A 179 5.44 3.06 2.38
C TYR A 179 3.95 3.44 2.54
N ILE A 180 3.27 3.78 1.45
CA ILE A 180 1.84 4.13 1.49
C ILE A 180 0.99 2.95 1.96
N SER A 181 1.30 1.74 1.48
CA SER A 181 0.59 0.52 1.87
C SER A 181 0.73 0.22 3.38
N ARG A 182 1.92 0.49 3.96
CA ARG A 182 2.13 0.38 5.41
C ARG A 182 1.33 1.41 6.18
N PHE A 183 1.34 2.68 5.74
CA PHE A 183 0.60 3.75 6.42
C PHE A 183 -0.92 3.51 6.44
N THR A 184 -1.47 3.02 5.33
CA THR A 184 -2.91 2.74 5.20
C THR A 184 -3.37 1.55 6.04
N GLN A 185 -2.54 0.52 6.24
CA GLN A 185 -2.88 -0.60 7.12
C GLN A 185 -2.99 -0.16 8.58
N THR A 186 -2.09 0.71 9.05
CA THR A 186 -2.09 1.17 10.44
C THR A 186 -3.34 1.99 10.77
N ALA A 187 -3.78 2.84 9.84
CA ALA A 187 -4.96 3.70 10.02
C ALA A 187 -6.28 2.89 10.15
N ILE A 188 -6.43 1.81 9.39
CA ILE A 188 -7.65 0.97 9.42
C ILE A 188 -7.77 0.20 10.74
N CYS A 189 -6.66 -0.13 11.41
CA CYS A 189 -6.68 -0.84 12.69
C CYS A 189 -7.03 0.06 13.88
N THR A 190 -6.85 1.39 13.76
CA THR A 190 -7.11 2.33 14.87
C THR A 190 -8.54 2.84 14.94
N GLU A 191 -9.32 2.78 13.86
CA GLU A 191 -10.71 3.28 13.85
C GLU A 191 -11.77 2.21 14.17
N GLY A 192 -11.37 0.94 14.34
CA GLY A 192 -12.24 -0.16 14.77
C GLY A 192 -12.45 -0.25 16.29
N GLY A 193 -12.25 0.83 17.03
CA GLY A 193 -12.42 0.90 18.48
C GLY A 193 -13.88 1.13 18.87
N GLY A 194 -14.63 0.04 18.96
CA GLY A 194 -15.98 0.03 19.52
C GLY A 194 -16.66 -1.31 19.39
N ASP A 195 -16.05 -2.38 19.94
CA ASP A 195 -16.76 -3.54 20.48
C ASP A 195 -15.76 -4.44 21.25
N ASP A 196 -15.94 -4.49 22.57
CA ASP A 196 -15.10 -5.14 23.58
C ASP A 196 -15.07 -6.69 23.52
N ASN A 197 -14.87 -7.31 22.35
CA ASN A 197 -15.01 -8.78 22.25
C ASN A 197 -14.02 -9.52 21.35
N CYS A 198 -12.75 -9.09 21.32
CA CYS A 198 -11.68 -9.87 20.71
C CYS A 198 -10.54 -10.16 21.70
N ALA A 199 -10.86 -10.87 22.78
CA ALA A 199 -9.85 -11.65 23.48
C ALA A 199 -9.43 -12.84 22.59
N PRO A 200 -8.13 -13.09 22.38
CA PRO A 200 -7.69 -14.29 21.69
C PRO A 200 -7.81 -15.46 22.67
N HIS A 201 -8.97 -16.14 22.65
CA HIS A 201 -9.09 -17.40 23.37
C HIS A 201 -8.21 -18.43 22.67
N VAL A 202 -7.02 -18.62 23.24
CA VAL A 202 -6.23 -19.83 23.15
C VAL A 202 -7.17 -21.03 23.30
N ARG A 203 -7.31 -21.83 22.24
CA ARG A 203 -7.85 -23.20 22.34
C ARG A 203 -6.76 -24.17 21.94
N HIS A 204 -5.94 -24.52 22.93
CA HIS A 204 -5.30 -25.82 23.01
C HIS A 204 -6.15 -26.70 23.95
N ALA A 205 -6.22 -28.00 23.61
CA ALA A 205 -6.97 -29.09 24.27
C ALA A 205 -8.50 -29.02 24.05
N GLU A 206 -9.23 -30.07 23.70
CA GLU A 206 -9.25 -31.43 24.26
C GLU A 206 -10.07 -32.32 23.29
N LYS A 207 -9.47 -33.30 22.59
CA LYS A 207 -9.49 -34.75 22.90
C LYS A 207 -10.80 -35.29 23.52
N HIS A 208 -11.34 -36.34 22.87
CA HIS A 208 -12.46 -37.23 23.25
C HIS A 208 -13.91 -36.78 23.00
N ARG A 209 -14.51 -37.29 21.92
CA ARG A 209 -15.64 -38.24 22.04
C ARG A 209 -15.83 -39.08 20.79
N GLU A 210 -15.50 -40.36 20.96
CA GLU A 210 -15.92 -41.49 20.14
C GLU A 210 -17.45 -41.68 20.17
N LYS A 211 -17.93 -42.29 19.07
CA LYS A 211 -19.00 -43.30 18.98
C LYS A 211 -20.48 -42.90 18.99
N ALA A 212 -21.11 -43.37 17.89
CA ALA A 212 -22.39 -44.07 17.78
C ALA A 212 -23.65 -43.27 17.43
N ALA A 213 -23.97 -43.25 16.13
CA ALA A 213 -25.18 -43.83 15.50
C ALA A 213 -25.06 -43.58 13.98
N GLY A 214 -24.95 -44.56 13.09
CA GLY A 214 -25.96 -45.60 12.83
C GLY A 214 -27.01 -45.04 11.85
N ALA A 215 -26.75 -45.04 10.54
CA ALA A 215 -27.14 -46.08 9.57
C ALA A 215 -28.47 -45.80 8.83
N LYS A 216 -28.41 -45.73 7.49
CA LYS A 216 -29.30 -46.37 6.47
C LYS A 216 -29.63 -45.48 5.26
N GLY A 217 -29.57 -46.08 4.07
CA GLY A 217 -30.06 -45.57 2.79
C GLY A 217 -29.00 -45.67 1.68
N MET A 218 -28.55 -46.86 1.28
CA MET A 218 -29.17 -47.77 0.28
C MET A 218 -29.42 -47.13 -1.10
N ALA A 219 -28.52 -47.47 -2.03
CA ALA A 219 -28.71 -47.84 -3.43
C ALA A 219 -29.56 -46.96 -4.36
N GLN A 220 -28.96 -46.56 -5.49
CA GLN A 220 -29.37 -47.12 -6.78
C GLN A 220 -28.31 -46.89 -7.87
N ASP A 221 -27.83 -48.01 -8.40
CA ASP A 221 -27.25 -48.15 -9.73
C ASP A 221 -28.14 -47.50 -10.78
N LYS A 222 -27.53 -46.76 -11.72
CA LYS A 222 -27.85 -46.86 -13.15
C LYS A 222 -26.59 -46.60 -13.97
N ASP A 223 -25.96 -47.70 -14.31
CA ASP A 223 -25.17 -47.88 -15.54
C ASP A 223 -26.09 -47.72 -16.78
N MET A 224 -25.46 -47.58 -17.95
CA MET A 224 -25.93 -47.75 -19.34
C MET A 224 -25.54 -46.58 -20.26
N GLY A 225 -24.32 -46.66 -20.81
CA GLY A 225 -24.15 -46.96 -22.24
C GLY A 225 -24.23 -45.83 -23.29
N GLY A 226 -23.04 -45.39 -23.74
CA GLY A 226 -22.63 -45.19 -25.15
C GLY A 226 -23.23 -44.03 -25.97
N PRO A 227 -22.79 -43.81 -27.24
CA PRO A 227 -21.69 -44.43 -27.96
C PRO A 227 -20.66 -43.43 -28.55
N GLU A 228 -19.63 -44.04 -29.12
CA GLU A 228 -18.62 -43.55 -30.05
C GLU A 228 -19.15 -42.59 -31.13
N GLY A 229 -18.28 -41.67 -31.57
CA GLY A 229 -18.44 -41.09 -32.91
C GLY A 229 -17.82 -39.71 -33.09
N ARG A 230 -16.63 -39.70 -33.70
CA ARG A 230 -16.27 -38.96 -34.92
C ARG A 230 -14.85 -38.38 -34.86
N GLU A 231 -13.98 -39.15 -35.50
CA GLU A 231 -12.95 -38.68 -36.42
C GLU A 231 -13.27 -37.32 -37.07
N SER A 232 -12.31 -36.40 -37.01
CA SER A 232 -12.15 -35.36 -38.03
C SER A 232 -10.69 -34.94 -38.10
N GLN A 233 -9.97 -35.62 -39.00
CA GLN A 233 -9.13 -35.04 -40.04
C GLN A 233 -7.99 -34.08 -39.63
N LEU A 234 -6.78 -34.63 -39.66
CA LEU A 234 -5.70 -34.24 -40.58
C LEU A 234 -5.80 -32.82 -41.18
N LEU A 235 -4.90 -31.94 -40.75
CA LEU A 235 -4.36 -30.87 -41.58
C LEU A 235 -2.85 -30.77 -41.33
N GLU A 236 -2.10 -31.52 -42.14
CA GLU A 236 -0.67 -31.34 -42.35
C GLU A 236 -0.44 -29.99 -43.06
N GLY A 237 -0.04 -28.98 -42.29
CA GLY A 237 0.49 -27.72 -42.84
C GLY A 237 2.02 -27.80 -43.01
N ARG A 238 2.48 -28.35 -44.14
CA ARG A 238 3.87 -28.23 -44.60
C ARG A 238 4.17 -26.77 -44.97
N PHE A 239 4.88 -26.04 -44.10
CA PHE A 239 5.59 -24.83 -44.51
C PHE A 239 6.97 -25.21 -45.07
N LYS A 240 7.11 -25.08 -46.40
CA LYS A 240 8.40 -24.90 -47.07
C LYS A 240 8.65 -23.40 -47.16
N ILE A 241 9.74 -22.91 -46.59
CA ILE A 241 10.34 -21.65 -47.01
C ILE A 241 11.75 -22.00 -47.48
N GLY A 242 12.01 -21.65 -48.74
CA GLY A 242 13.25 -21.92 -49.45
C GLY A 242 14.40 -21.03 -48.99
N LEU A 243 15.58 -21.46 -49.45
CA LEU A 243 16.88 -20.80 -49.42
C LEU A 243 16.83 -19.34 -49.89
#